data_AF-A0A537HT90-F1
#
_entry.id   AF-A0A537HT90-F1
#
_cell.length_a   1.000
_cell.length_b   1.000
_cell.length_c   1.000
_cell.angle_alpha   90.00
_cell.angle_beta   90.00
_cell.angle_gamma   90.00
#
_symmetry.space_group_name_H-M   'P 1'
#
loop_
_entity.id
_entity.type
_entity.pdbx_description
1 polymer ?
#
loop_
_entity_poly.entity_id
_entity_poly.type
_entity_poly.pdbx_seq_one_letter_code
_entity_poly.pdbx_strand_id
1 'polypeptide(L)' 'MGTQNVQILHHNIIGSTNTEAKTLAEKGCPEWTVVVANEQTSGRGRTGKHWHSPPGGLWLSVV' A
#
# COMPACT_ATOMS: atom_id res chain seq x y z
N MET A 1 -5.90 13.66 -23.34
CA MET A 1 -5.46 13.25 -21.98
C MET A 1 -5.74 11.77 -21.87
N GLY A 2 -4.71 10.92 -21.84
CA GLY A 2 -4.91 9.47 -21.79
C GLY A 2 -5.39 9.04 -20.41
N THR A 3 -6.36 8.12 -20.36
CA THR A 3 -6.73 7.42 -19.12
C THR A 3 -5.56 6.54 -18.70
N GLN A 4 -4.89 6.89 -17.59
CA GLN A 4 -3.95 5.98 -16.95
C GLN A 4 -4.71 4.80 -16.35
N ASN A 5 -4.22 3.60 -16.62
CA ASN A 5 -4.83 2.39 -16.11
C ASN A 5 -4.33 2.19 -14.67
N VAL A 6 -5.22 2.39 -13.69
CA VAL A 6 -4.89 2.24 -12.27
C VAL A 6 -5.22 0.82 -11.83
N GLN A 7 -4.22 0.09 -11.33
CA GLN A 7 -4.43 -1.25 -10.78
C GLN A 7 -4.57 -1.15 -9.26
N ILE A 8 -5.69 -1.56 -8.69
CA ILE A 8 -5.93 -1.52 -7.24
C ILE A 8 -5.89 -2.93 -6.67
N LEU A 9 -4.96 -3.15 -5.73
CA LEU A 9 -4.84 -4.36 -4.94
C LEU A 9 -5.35 -4.08 -3.52
N HIS A 10 -6.48 -4.69 -3.16
CA HIS A 10 -7.09 -4.52 -1.85
C HIS A 10 -6.83 -5.73 -0.94
N HIS A 11 -6.45 -5.43 0.30
CA HIS A 11 -6.22 -6.43 1.35
C HIS A 11 -7.10 -6.13 2.56
N ASN A 12 -7.63 -7.18 3.20
CA ASN A 12 -8.32 -7.00 4.48
C ASN A 12 -7.34 -6.62 5.59
N ILE A 13 -6.25 -7.38 5.75
CA ILE A 13 -5.21 -7.15 6.75
C ILE A 13 -3.87 -7.42 6.07
N ILE A 14 -2.89 -6.54 6.25
CA ILE A 14 -1.53 -6.72 5.74
C ILE A 14 -0.48 -6.26 6.76
N GLY A 15 0.78 -6.66 6.58
CA GLY A 15 1.87 -6.12 7.36
C GLY A 15 2.00 -4.60 7.19
N SER A 16 2.28 -4.14 5.97
CA SER A 16 2.21 -2.72 5.61
C SER A 16 2.02 -2.57 4.10
N THR A 17 1.14 -1.66 3.68
CA THR A 17 0.88 -1.36 2.26
C THR A 17 2.15 -0.90 1.54
N ASN A 18 3.03 -0.16 2.23
CA ASN A 18 4.29 0.31 1.65
C ASN A 18 5.26 -0.85 1.44
N THR A 19 5.31 -1.82 2.36
CA THR A 19 6.19 -2.99 2.20
C THR A 19 5.77 -3.77 0.96
N GLU A 20 4.47 -4.04 0.82
CA GLU A 20 3.93 -4.76 -0.33
C GLU A 20 4.14 -3.99 -1.64
N ALA A 21 3.84 -2.69 -1.65
CA ALA A 21 4.09 -1.83 -2.81
C ALA A 21 5.56 -1.85 -3.25
N LYS A 22 6.51 -1.81 -2.30
CA LYS A 22 7.94 -1.93 -2.60
C LYS A 22 8.28 -3.27 -3.23
N THR A 23 7.76 -4.37 -2.69
CA THR A 23 7.97 -5.71 -3.24
C THR A 23 7.35 -5.86 -4.64
N LEU A 24 6.19 -5.27 -4.91
CA LEU A 24 5.56 -5.27 -6.22
C LEU A 24 6.36 -4.44 -7.23
N ALA A 25 6.87 -3.27 -6.81
CA ALA A 25 7.73 -2.44 -7.63
C ALA A 25 9.03 -3.18 -8.01
N GLU A 26 9.67 -3.87 -7.06
CA GLU A 26 10.86 -4.70 -7.30
C GLU A 26 10.58 -5.86 -8.26
N LYS A 27 9.33 -6.35 -8.33
CA LYS A 27 8.87 -7.37 -9.28
C LYS A 27 8.40 -6.80 -10.62
N GLY A 28 8.45 -5.48 -10.82
CA GLY A 28 8.04 -4.83 -12.07
C GLY A 28 6.53 -4.73 -12.26
N CYS A 29 5.77 -4.47 -11.19
CA CYS A 29 4.34 -4.16 -11.33
C CYS A 29 4.11 -2.94 -12.24
N PRO A 30 2.94 -2.81 -12.88
CA PRO A 30 2.60 -1.64 -13.67
C PRO A 30 2.68 -0.34 -12.86
N GLU A 31 3.02 0.76 -13.53
CA GLU A 31 2.83 2.10 -12.97
C GLU A 31 1.37 2.29 -12.54
N TRP A 32 1.15 3.12 -11.51
CA TRP A 32 -0.18 3.34 -10.94
C TRP A 32 -0.79 2.11 -10.27
N THR A 33 0.06 1.18 -9.82
CA THR A 33 -0.37 0.12 -8.90
C THR A 33 -0.58 0.72 -7.51
N VAL A 34 -1.79 0.57 -6.99
CA VAL A 34 -2.19 1.02 -5.65
C VAL A 34 -2.41 -0.20 -4.77
N VAL A 35 -1.69 -0.27 -3.66
CA VAL A 35 -1.98 -1.23 -2.59
C VAL A 35 -2.78 -0.51 -1.52
N VAL A 36 -3.96 -1.03 -1.17
CA VAL A 36 -4.83 -0.51 -0.12
C VAL A 36 -5.17 -1.61 0.88
N ALA A 37 -5.25 -1.27 2.17
CA ALA A 37 -5.65 -2.20 3.20
C ALA A 37 -6.63 -1.59 4.21
N ASN A 38 -7.52 -2.41 4.77
CA ASN A 38 -8.37 -1.97 5.88
C ASN A 38 -7.57 -1.85 7.19
N GLU A 39 -6.56 -2.69 7.40
CA GLU A 39 -5.68 -2.69 8.57
C GLU A 39 -4.21 -2.97 8.20
N GLN A 40 -3.27 -2.33 8.91
CA GLN A 40 -1.85 -2.70 8.88
C GLN A 40 -1.37 -3.15 10.26
N THR A 41 -0.83 -4.37 10.35
CA THR A 41 -0.31 -4.95 11.61
C THR A 41 1.12 -4.52 11.94
N SER A 42 1.84 -3.99 10.96
CA SER A 42 3.21 -3.49 11.10
C SER A 42 3.40 -2.20 10.29
N GLY A 43 2.41 -1.30 10.37
CA GLY A 43 2.45 0.00 9.70
C GLY A 43 3.72 0.78 10.06
N ARG A 44 4.36 1.39 9.06
CA ARG A 44 5.64 2.10 9.21
C ARG A 44 5.48 3.58 8.90
N GLY A 45 5.76 4.41 9.89
CA GLY A 45 5.87 5.85 9.75
C GLY A 45 7.30 6.29 9.44
N ARG A 46 7.51 7.61 9.41
CA ARG A 46 8.84 8.21 9.20
C ARG A 46 9.82 7.75 10.28
N THR A 47 11.09 7.65 9.90
CA THR A 47 12.21 7.29 10.79
C THR A 47 11.97 5.99 11.57
N GLY A 48 11.30 5.01 10.96
CA GLY A 48 11.06 3.70 11.56
C GLY A 48 10.04 3.68 12.70
N LYS A 49 9.32 4.78 12.95
CA LYS A 49 8.26 4.80 13.96
C LYS A 49 7.12 3.87 13.55
N HIS A 50 6.49 3.21 14.53
CA HIS A 50 5.27 2.45 14.27
C HIS A 50 4.13 3.40 13.87
N TRP A 51 3.36 3.01 12.87
CA TRP A 51 2.17 3.73 12.41
C TRP A 51 0.93 2.88 12.68
N HIS A 52 0.21 3.23 13.75
CA HIS A 52 -1.02 2.54 14.15
C HIS A 52 -2.09 2.70 13.05
N SER A 53 -2.53 1.56 12.48
CA SER A 53 -3.39 1.52 11.29
C SER A 53 -4.56 0.55 11.46
N PRO A 54 -5.49 0.80 12.40
CA PRO A 54 -6.64 -0.07 12.63
C PRO A 54 -7.67 0.02 11.47
N PRO A 55 -8.66 -0.88 11.44
CA PRO A 55 -9.85 -0.71 10.58
C PRO A 55 -10.48 0.69 10.71
N GLY A 56 -10.97 1.22 9.59
CA GLY A 56 -11.69 2.50 9.52
C GLY A 56 -10.87 3.71 9.04
N GLY A 57 -9.55 3.54 8.83
CA GLY A 57 -8.73 4.53 8.13
C GLY A 57 -8.50 4.19 6.65
N LEU A 58 -7.81 5.09 5.95
CA LEU A 58 -7.35 4.88 4.58
C LEU A 58 -5.85 4.59 4.58
N TRP A 59 -5.48 3.32 4.45
CA TRP A 59 -4.09 2.90 4.38
C TRP A 59 -3.78 2.50 2.95
N LEU A 60 -2.94 3.29 2.26
CA LEU A 60 -2.56 2.98 0.88
C LEU A 60 -1.12 3.34 0.57
N SER A 61 -0.61 2.75 -0.50
CA SER A 61 0.68 3.08 -1.11
C SER A 61 0.56 2.97 -2.62
N VAL A 62 1.23 3.87 -3.33
CA VAL A 62 1.22 3.94 -4.79
C VAL A 62 2.62 3.68 -5.29
N VAL A 63 2.75 2.86 -6.34
CA VAL A 63 3.97 2.64 -7.11
C VAL A 63 3.96 3.50 -8.36
#